data_AF-A0A6V7LIM0-F1
#
_entry.id   AF-A0A6V7LIM0-F1
#
_cell.length_a   1.000
_cell.length_b   1.000
_cell.length_c   1.000
_cell.angle_alpha   90.00
_cell.angle_beta   90.00
_cell.angle_gamma   90.00
#
_symmetry.space_group_name_H-M   'P 1'
#
loop_
_entity.id
_entity.type
_entity.pdbx_description
1 polymer ?
#
loop_
_entity_poly.entity_id
_entity_poly.type
_entity_poly.pdbx_seq_one_letter_code
_entity_poly.pdbx_strand_id
1 'polypeptide(L)' 'RDQGGPAIFLHQLSGIISAKYLCTHKLPALLTSVPYHKLWIEKTINETADLVNIPVQVGPQ' A
#
# COMPACT_ATOMS: atom_id res chain seq x y z
N ARG A 1 -6.27 -7.88 -14.11
CA ARG A 1 -4.89 -8.00 -13.60
C ARG A 1 -4.94 -7.37 -12.23
N ASP A 2 -4.77 -8.17 -11.18
CA ASP A 2 -5.20 -7.77 -9.82
C ASP A 2 -4.00 -7.48 -8.92
N GLN A 3 -2.80 -7.45 -9.50
CA GLN A 3 -1.58 -7.07 -8.80
C GLN A 3 -1.71 -5.66 -8.24
N GLY A 4 -1.29 -5.47 -6.99
CA GLY A 4 -1.51 -4.22 -6.25
C GLY A 4 -2.88 -4.11 -5.56
N GLY A 5 -3.81 -5.04 -5.83
CA GLY A 5 -5.12 -5.07 -5.18
C GLY A 5 -5.05 -5.46 -3.70
N PRO A 6 -5.98 -4.98 -2.85
CA PRO A 6 -6.02 -5.30 -1.44
C PRO A 6 -6.57 -6.70 -1.17
N ALA A 7 -5.96 -7.39 -0.22
CA ALA A 7 -6.50 -8.59 0.41
C ALA A 7 -7.00 -8.22 1.82
N ILE A 8 -8.33 -8.25 1.97
CA ILE A 8 -9.01 -7.89 3.22
C ILE A 8 -9.37 -9.17 3.99
N PHE A 9 -8.96 -9.24 5.25
CA PHE A 9 -9.33 -10.32 6.16
C PHE A 9 -9.83 -9.71 7.47
N LEU A 10 -11.02 -10.14 7.94
CA LEU A 10 -11.67 -9.58 9.13
C LEU A 10 -11.73 -8.04 9.13
N HIS A 11 -12.10 -7.45 7.99
CA HIS A 11 -12.16 -5.99 7.77
C HIS A 11 -10.83 -5.25 7.91
N GLN A 12 -9.71 -5.96 7.92
CA GLN A 12 -8.37 -5.38 7.98
C GLN A 12 -7.62 -5.64 6.67
N LEU A 13 -6.83 -4.65 6.24
CA LEU A 13 -5.91 -4.82 5.13
C LEU A 13 -4.73 -5.70 5.58
N SER A 14 -4.75 -6.96 5.18
CA SER A 14 -3.74 -7.96 5.58
C SER A 14 -2.69 -8.20 4.52
N GLY A 15 -3.01 -7.99 3.25
CA GLY A 15 -2.07 -8.22 2.17
C GLY A 15 -2.32 -7.40 0.91
N ILE A 16 -1.31 -7.36 0.05
CA ILE A 16 -1.39 -6.79 -1.31
C ILE A 16 -1.04 -7.88 -2.30
N ILE A 17 -1.85 -8.07 -3.35
CA ILE A 17 -1.61 -9.13 -4.34
C ILE A 17 -0.30 -8.86 -5.10
N SER A 18 0.67 -9.76 -4.95
CA SER A 18 1.97 -9.69 -5.63
C SER A 18 1.97 -10.55 -6.89
N ALA A 19 1.62 -11.82 -6.73
CA ALA A 19 1.54 -12.77 -7.84
C ALA A 19 0.34 -13.70 -7.66
N LYS A 20 -0.22 -14.13 -8.79
CA LYS A 20 -1.27 -15.15 -8.82
C LYS A 20 -1.09 -16.02 -10.05
N TYR A 21 -1.47 -17.29 -9.91
CA TYR A 21 -1.63 -18.18 -11.06
C TYR A 21 -2.83 -17.74 -11.91
N LEU A 22 -3.03 -18.42 -13.04
CA LEU A 22 -4.23 -18.25 -13.85
C LEU A 22 -5.47 -18.34 -12.96
N CYS A 23 -6.42 -17.41 -13.14
CA CYS A 23 -7.59 -17.27 -12.27
C CYS A 23 -8.49 -18.53 -12.25
N THR A 24 -8.32 -19.42 -13.23
CA THR A 24 -9.03 -20.70 -13.35
C THR A 24 -8.44 -21.81 -12.49
N HIS A 25 -7.23 -21.63 -11.95
CA HIS A 25 -6.57 -22.62 -11.10
C HIS A 25 -6.90 -22.34 -9.63
N LYS A 26 -7.25 -23.39 -8.88
CA LYS A 26 -7.50 -23.33 -7.43
C LYS A 26 -6.21 -23.25 -6.61
N LEU A 27 -5.24 -22.47 -7.08
CA LEU A 27 -3.96 -22.26 -6.41
C LEU A 27 -3.98 -20.94 -5.63
N PRO A 28 -3.33 -20.89 -4.46
CA PRO A 28 -3.29 -19.67 -3.66
C PRO A 28 -2.54 -18.55 -4.39
N ALA A 29 -2.96 -17.31 -4.14
CA ALA A 29 -2.21 -16.13 -4.53
C ALA A 29 -1.10 -15.84 -3.52
N LEU A 30 0.00 -15.25 -4.00
CA LEU A 30 1.06 -14.73 -3.14
C LEU A 30 0.76 -13.27 -2.80
N LEU A 31 0.75 -12.97 -1.51
CA LEU A 31 0.45 -11.64 -0.97
C LEU A 31 1.68 -11.05 -0.27
N THR A 32 1.93 -9.76 -0.49
CA THR A 32 2.83 -8.97 0.36
C THR A 32 2.13 -8.71 1.69
N SER A 33 2.76 -9.07 2.81
CA SER A 33 2.18 -8.92 4.15
C SER A 33 2.16 -7.45 4.59
N VAL A 34 0.97 -6.87 4.74
CA VAL A 34 0.84 -5.47 5.19
C VAL A 34 1.22 -5.27 6.65
N PRO A 35 0.87 -6.15 7.61
CA PRO A 35 1.30 -6.02 9.00
C PRO A 35 2.82 -5.98 9.17
N TYR A 36 3.56 -6.73 8.35
CA TYR A 36 5.03 -6.72 8.36
C TYR A 36 5.60 -5.34 8.02
N HIS A 37 4.95 -4.59 7.13
CA HIS A 37 5.39 -3.27 6.67
C HIS A 37 4.73 -2.11 7.43
N LYS A 38 3.90 -2.36 8.44
CA LYS A 38 3.08 -1.34 9.10
C LYS A 38 3.89 -0.15 9.62
N LEU A 39 5.00 -0.41 10.31
CA LEU A 39 5.86 0.65 10.85
C LEU A 39 6.51 1.52 9.76
N TRP A 40 6.93 0.89 8.66
CA TRP A 40 7.47 1.62 7.52
C TRP A 40 6.40 2.49 6.86
N ILE A 41 5.20 1.96 6.67
CA ILE A 41 4.06 2.70 6.11
C ILE A 41 3.74 3.92 6.99
N GLU A 42 3.59 3.73 8.30
CA GLU A 42 3.28 4.80 9.25
C GLU A 42 4.37 5.87 9.26
N LYS A 43 5.65 5.46 9.29
CA LYS A 43 6.78 6.38 9.22
C LYS A 43 6.78 7.20 7.93
N THR A 44 6.60 6.56 6.78
CA THR A 44 6.60 7.25 5.48
C THR A 44 5.43 8.23 5.36
N ILE A 45 4.24 7.89 5.85
CA ILE A 45 3.09 8.80 5.88
C ILE A 45 3.38 10.03 6.74
N ASN A 46 3.98 9.84 7.92
CA ASN A 46 4.31 10.95 8.81
C ASN A 46 5.40 11.86 8.23
N GLU A 47 6.48 11.29 7.68
CA GLU A 47 7.54 12.05 7.03
C GLU A 47 7.03 12.83 5.80
N THR A 48 6.10 12.26 5.04
CA THR A 48 5.50 12.96 3.89
C THR A 48 4.51 14.04 4.31
N ALA A 49 3.79 13.87 5.42
CA ALA A 49 2.94 14.93 5.97
C ALA A 49 3.75 16.18 6.35
N ASP A 50 4.94 16.00 6.90
CA ASP A 50 5.86 17.10 7.23
C ASP A 50 6.36 17.82 5.97
N LEU A 51 6.55 17.10 4.85
CA LEU A 51 6.94 17.69 3.56
C LEU A 51 5.80 18.42 2.85
N VAL A 52 4.55 18.01 3.07
CA VAL A 52 3.37 18.65 2.47
C VAL A 52 2.97 19.94 3.23
N ASN A 53 3.41 20.09 4.49
CA ASN A 53 3.20 21.30 5.29
C ASN A 53 4.19 22.45 5.01
N ILE A 54 5.01 22.36 3.96
CA ILE A 54 5.86 23.47 3.53
C ILE A 54 4.97 24.50 2.78
N PRO A 55 4.82 25.74 3.26
CA PRO A 55 4.04 26.76 2.55
C PRO A 55 4.71 27.05 1.20
N VAL A 56 4.01 26.73 0.11
CA VAL A 56 4.43 27.07 -1.25
C VAL A 56 4.57 28.59 -1.33
N GLN A 57 5.81 29.09 -1.41
CA GLN A 57 6.09 30.48 -1.73
C GLN A 57 5.77 30.68 -3.21
N VAL A 58 4.58 31.18 -3.51
CA VAL A 58 4.21 31.59 -4.87
C VAL A 58 5.02 32.85 -5.20
N GLY A 59 6.00 32.71 -6.10
CA GLY A 59 6.78 33.85 -6.60
C GLY A 59 5.92 34.85 -7.38
N PRO A 60 6.34 36.12 -7.47
CA PRO A 60 5.55 37.16 -8.16
C PRO A 60 5.45 36.85 -9.66
N GLN A 61 4.28 37.16 -10.21
CA GLN A 61 3.94 36.97 -11.63
C GLN A 61 4.71 37.88 -12.57
#